data_AF-A0A7J8RQE7-F1
#
_entry.id   AF-A0A7J8RQE7-F1
#
_cell.length_a   1.000
_cell.length_b   1.000
_cell.length_c   1.000
_cell.angle_alpha   90.00
_cell.angle_beta   90.00
_cell.angle_gamma   90.00
#
_symmetry.space_group_name_H-M   'P 1'
#
loop_
_entity.id
_entity.type
_entity.pdbx_description
1 polymer ?
#
loop_
_entity_poly.entity_id
_entity_poly.type
_entity_poly.pdbx_seq_one_letter_code
_entity_poly.pdbx_strand_id
1 'polypeptide(L)'
;MANDTDFSSHKFPSASEVVEEVKELWGMALPITAMNWLVFVRAVVSVLFLGRLGSLELAGGALSIGFTNITGYSVLVGLASGLEPVCSQAYGSKNWELLSLSLQRMIIILFLATIPISLLWVNLDNIMVFMGQDKDITAMAATYCMYSLPDLLTNTLLQPLRVYLRSQRVTKPMMWCSLVAVMFHLPLNYVLVMIMGLGVPGVAMASVVTNMNMVVLMVGYVRVSGRCEMRWTAGIGGVCGGVVPLLRLAVPSCLGICLEWWWYEIVTLMAGYLSNPTLAVAATGILIQTTSMMYTVPMALAGCVSAR
;
A
#
# COMPACT_ATOMS: atom_id res chain seq x y z
N MET A 1 35.12 -20.51 -33.89
CA MET A 1 34.79 -21.17 -32.61
C MET A 1 35.61 -20.48 -31.53
N ALA A 2 35.01 -19.48 -30.87
CA ALA A 2 35.60 -18.84 -29.70
C ALA A 2 34.96 -19.49 -28.47
N ASN A 3 35.81 -19.91 -27.52
CA ASN A 3 35.45 -20.67 -26.32
C ASN A 3 34.53 -19.87 -25.38
N ASP A 4 33.27 -20.27 -25.31
CA ASP A 4 32.38 -20.02 -24.16
C ASP A 4 32.88 -20.84 -22.95
N THR A 5 33.74 -20.26 -22.12
CA THR A 5 34.25 -20.93 -20.90
C THR A 5 34.16 -20.08 -19.62
N ASP A 6 33.27 -19.10 -19.56
CA ASP A 6 33.17 -18.21 -18.38
C ASP A 6 31.87 -18.37 -17.55
N PHE A 7 31.03 -19.36 -17.84
CA PHE A 7 29.78 -19.60 -17.09
C PHE A 7 29.94 -20.41 -15.79
N SER A 8 31.16 -20.86 -15.45
CA SER A 8 31.40 -21.78 -14.31
C SER A 8 32.14 -21.19 -13.11
N SER A 9 32.45 -19.89 -13.09
CA SER A 9 33.26 -19.27 -12.02
C SER A 9 32.46 -18.75 -10.81
N HIS A 10 31.27 -19.29 -10.53
CA HIS A 10 30.58 -19.02 -9.26
C HIS A 10 31.32 -19.72 -8.11
N LYS A 11 32.38 -19.10 -7.58
CA LYS A 11 32.88 -19.40 -6.24
C LYS A 11 31.71 -19.28 -5.27
N PHE A 12 31.45 -20.33 -4.51
CA PHE A 12 30.47 -20.26 -3.42
C PHE A 12 30.87 -19.13 -2.47
N PRO A 13 29.91 -18.30 -2.04
CA PRO A 13 30.21 -17.22 -1.11
C PRO A 13 30.78 -17.79 0.18
N SER A 14 31.78 -17.12 0.73
CA SER A 14 32.35 -17.42 2.03
C SER A 14 31.30 -17.23 3.13
N ALA A 15 31.47 -17.93 4.26
CA ALA A 15 30.57 -17.76 5.41
C ALA A 15 30.51 -16.29 5.89
N SER A 16 31.61 -15.54 5.79
CA SER A 16 31.65 -14.11 6.10
C SER A 16 30.79 -13.27 5.15
N GLU A 17 30.86 -13.52 3.84
CA GLU A 17 30.03 -12.83 2.84
C GLU A 17 28.55 -13.13 3.07
N VAL A 18 28.20 -14.38 3.38
CA VAL A 18 26.82 -14.76 3.72
C VAL A 18 26.33 -14.03 4.98
N VAL A 19 27.14 -13.97 6.04
CA VAL A 19 26.77 -13.30 7.29
C VAL A 19 26.59 -11.79 7.08
N GLU A 20 27.45 -11.17 6.28
CA GLU A 20 27.34 -9.74 5.94
C GLU A 20 26.06 -9.47 5.14
N GLU A 21 25.77 -10.29 4.12
CA GLU A 21 24.55 -10.17 3.32
C GLU A 21 23.29 -10.32 4.18
N VAL A 22 23.26 -11.33 5.06
CA VAL A 22 22.15 -11.54 6.01
C VAL A 22 21.98 -10.34 6.94
N LYS A 23 23.08 -9.77 7.46
CA LYS A 23 23.04 -8.61 8.34
C LYS A 23 22.48 -7.38 7.63
N GLU A 24 22.88 -7.13 6.38
CA GLU A 24 22.35 -6.01 5.61
C GLU A 24 20.87 -6.20 5.24
N LEU A 25 20.46 -7.41 4.86
CA LEU A 25 19.07 -7.74 4.59
C LEU A 25 18.19 -7.49 5.82
N TRP A 26 18.57 -8.00 6.99
CA TRP A 26 17.83 -7.75 8.23
C TRP A 26 17.84 -6.27 8.65
N GLY A 27 18.93 -5.55 8.37
CA GLY A 27 19.01 -4.11 8.60
C GLY A 27 17.96 -3.30 7.83
N MET A 28 17.48 -3.83 6.69
CA MET A 28 16.41 -3.23 5.88
C MET A 28 15.03 -3.83 6.18
N ALA A 29 14.95 -5.15 6.36
CA ALA A 29 13.71 -5.86 6.56
C ALA A 29 13.04 -5.50 7.90
N LEU A 30 13.82 -5.35 9.00
CA LEU A 30 13.25 -4.99 10.31
C LEU A 30 12.48 -3.67 10.28
N PRO A 31 13.01 -2.55 9.75
CA PRO A 31 12.23 -1.33 9.59
C PRO A 31 10.98 -1.47 8.74
N ILE A 32 11.03 -2.24 7.64
CA ILE A 32 9.86 -2.45 6.77
C ILE A 32 8.80 -3.28 7.49
N THR A 33 9.18 -4.36 8.18
CA THR A 33 8.27 -5.17 9.00
C THR A 33 7.61 -4.31 10.07
N ALA A 34 8.39 -3.52 10.82
CA ALA A 34 7.86 -2.63 11.85
C ALA A 34 6.89 -1.60 11.25
N MET A 35 7.21 -1.03 10.07
CA MET A 35 6.31 -0.15 9.34
C MET A 35 4.99 -0.84 8.99
N ASN A 36 5.04 -2.08 8.49
CA ASN A 36 3.83 -2.84 8.14
C ASN A 36 2.95 -3.13 9.36
N TRP A 37 3.56 -3.44 10.51
CA TRP A 37 2.81 -3.59 11.78
C TRP A 37 2.15 -2.30 12.23
N LEU A 38 2.80 -1.15 12.06
CA LEU A 38 2.18 0.16 12.36
C LEU A 38 0.95 0.42 11.48
N VAL A 39 1.01 0.05 10.19
CA VAL A 39 -0.15 0.13 9.29
C VAL A 39 -1.26 -0.82 9.74
N PHE A 40 -0.93 -2.01 10.25
CA PHE A 40 -1.91 -2.93 10.84
C PHE A 40 -2.57 -2.35 12.10
N VAL A 41 -1.79 -1.79 13.03
CA VAL A 41 -2.31 -1.10 14.23
C VAL A 41 -3.26 0.03 13.84
N ARG A 42 -2.90 0.83 12.82
CA ARG A 42 -3.77 1.87 12.27
C ARG A 42 -5.13 1.31 11.85
N ALA A 43 -5.15 0.20 11.08
CA ALA A 43 -6.38 -0.43 10.63
C ALA A 43 -7.24 -0.94 11.81
N VAL A 44 -6.62 -1.56 12.82
CA VAL A 44 -7.30 -2.02 14.03
C VAL A 44 -7.98 -0.85 14.76
N VAL A 45 -7.31 0.29 14.89
CA VAL A 45 -7.88 1.48 15.51
C VAL A 45 -9.14 1.94 14.76
N SER A 46 -9.10 2.07 13.43
CA SER A 46 -10.29 2.45 12.65
C SER A 46 -11.47 1.49 12.87
N VAL A 47 -11.21 0.17 12.86
CA VAL A 47 -12.25 -0.85 13.07
C VAL A 47 -12.82 -0.78 14.49
N LEU A 48 -11.99 -0.52 15.51
CA LEU A 48 -12.45 -0.35 16.88
C LEU A 48 -13.41 0.85 17.03
N PHE A 49 -13.12 1.97 16.34
CA PHE A 49 -14.02 3.13 16.34
C PHE A 49 -15.33 2.84 15.61
N LEU A 50 -15.31 2.16 14.47
CA LEU A 50 -16.52 1.71 13.78
C LEU A 50 -17.36 0.78 14.68
N GLY A 51 -16.72 -0.18 15.35
CA GLY A 51 -17.39 -1.09 16.29
C GLY A 51 -17.97 -0.38 17.51
N ARG A 52 -17.37 0.73 17.96
CA ARG A 52 -17.93 1.55 19.04
C ARG A 52 -19.14 2.38 18.61
N LEU A 53 -19.23 2.77 17.34
CA LEU A 53 -20.39 3.50 16.82
C LEU A 53 -21.63 2.61 16.77
N GLY A 54 -21.45 1.35 16.34
CA GLY A 54 -22.54 0.38 16.32
C GLY A 54 -22.27 -0.78 15.36
N SER A 55 -23.14 -1.77 15.39
CA SER A 55 -23.04 -2.94 14.50
C SER A 55 -23.30 -2.58 13.03
N LEU A 56 -24.15 -1.58 12.78
CA LEU A 56 -24.47 -1.12 11.43
C LEU A 56 -23.28 -0.39 10.80
N GLU A 57 -22.66 0.52 11.55
CA GLU A 57 -21.47 1.28 11.15
C GLU A 57 -20.27 0.37 10.95
N LEU A 58 -20.10 -0.63 11.82
CA LEU A 58 -19.08 -1.66 11.65
C LEU A 58 -19.31 -2.49 10.38
N ALA A 59 -20.54 -2.93 10.12
CA ALA A 59 -20.86 -3.71 8.93
C ALA A 59 -20.65 -2.88 7.63
N GLY A 60 -21.19 -1.66 7.58
CA GLY A 60 -21.02 -0.77 6.43
C GLY A 60 -19.57 -0.33 6.24
N GLY A 61 -18.87 0.00 7.31
CA GLY A 61 -17.44 0.34 7.28
C GLY A 61 -16.59 -0.83 6.79
N ALA A 62 -16.84 -2.05 7.27
CA ALA A 62 -16.16 -3.26 6.80
C ALA A 62 -16.43 -3.52 5.31
N LEU A 63 -17.69 -3.42 4.87
CA LEU A 63 -18.07 -3.54 3.46
C LEU A 63 -17.32 -2.52 2.59
N SER A 64 -17.26 -1.25 3.03
CA SER A 64 -16.50 -0.22 2.32
C SER A 64 -15.00 -0.46 2.33
N ILE A 65 -14.41 -0.94 3.43
CA ILE A 65 -12.98 -1.25 3.50
C ILE A 65 -12.65 -2.38 2.51
N GLY A 66 -13.44 -3.45 2.48
CA GLY A 66 -13.28 -4.52 1.49
C GLY A 66 -13.40 -4.01 0.05
N PHE A 67 -14.45 -3.24 -0.25
CA PHE A 67 -14.66 -2.67 -1.59
C PHE A 67 -13.51 -1.76 -2.03
N THR A 68 -13.06 -0.86 -1.16
CA THR A 68 -11.96 0.08 -1.47
C THR A 68 -10.60 -0.63 -1.59
N ASN A 69 -10.37 -1.70 -0.81
CA ASN A 69 -9.19 -2.56 -0.96
C ASN A 69 -9.17 -3.28 -2.31
N ILE A 70 -10.26 -3.94 -2.69
CA ILE A 70 -10.38 -4.69 -3.95
C ILE A 70 -10.22 -3.76 -5.15
N THR A 71 -10.92 -2.63 -5.14
CA THR A 71 -11.10 -1.84 -6.36
C THR A 71 -10.10 -0.69 -6.51
N GLY A 72 -9.49 -0.24 -5.42
CA GLY A 72 -8.60 0.93 -5.41
C GLY A 72 -7.22 0.64 -4.83
N TYR A 73 -7.14 0.34 -3.53
CA TYR A 73 -5.84 0.28 -2.85
C TYR A 73 -4.94 -0.84 -3.40
N SER A 74 -5.47 -2.02 -3.69
CA SER A 74 -4.71 -3.11 -4.32
C SER A 74 -4.17 -2.73 -5.70
N VAL A 75 -4.95 -1.99 -6.50
CA VAL A 75 -4.54 -1.50 -7.83
C VAL A 75 -3.40 -0.47 -7.70
N LEU A 76 -3.53 0.50 -6.78
CA LEU A 76 -2.51 1.54 -6.59
C LEU A 76 -1.20 0.97 -6.04
N VAL A 77 -1.27 0.10 -5.03
CA VAL A 77 -0.11 -0.62 -4.50
C VAL A 77 0.51 -1.52 -5.58
N GLY A 78 -0.35 -2.22 -6.31
CA GLY A 78 -0.01 -3.11 -7.41
C GLY A 78 0.81 -2.43 -8.51
N LEU A 79 0.26 -1.36 -9.09
CA LEU A 79 0.95 -0.56 -10.10
C LEU A 79 2.26 0.02 -9.57
N ALA A 80 2.25 0.58 -8.34
CA ALA A 80 3.44 1.17 -7.73
C ALA A 80 4.57 0.15 -7.54
N SER A 81 4.26 -1.11 -7.22
CA SER A 81 5.29 -2.14 -7.03
C SER A 81 6.11 -2.45 -8.29
N GLY A 82 5.54 -2.26 -9.49
CA GLY A 82 6.28 -2.41 -10.74
C GLY A 82 7.37 -1.34 -10.96
N LEU A 83 7.41 -0.32 -10.11
CA LEU A 83 8.50 0.66 -10.06
C LEU A 83 9.77 0.08 -9.42
N GLU A 84 9.67 -0.95 -8.57
CA GLU A 84 10.80 -1.45 -7.77
C GLU A 84 11.99 -1.92 -8.62
N PRO A 85 11.83 -2.75 -9.67
CA PRO A 85 12.96 -3.17 -10.49
C PRO A 85 13.68 -1.99 -11.16
N VAL A 86 12.92 -0.99 -11.63
CA VAL A 86 13.47 0.19 -12.31
C VAL A 86 14.24 1.07 -11.33
N CYS A 87 13.67 1.34 -10.15
CA CYS A 87 14.33 2.14 -9.14
C CYS A 87 15.59 1.46 -8.58
N SER A 88 15.55 0.16 -8.32
CA SER A 88 16.70 -0.59 -7.79
C SER A 88 17.86 -0.62 -8.79
N GLN A 89 17.57 -0.88 -10.09
CA GLN A 89 18.59 -0.84 -11.15
C GLN A 89 19.14 0.56 -11.37
N ALA A 90 18.28 1.58 -11.39
CA ALA A 90 18.70 2.97 -11.54
C ALA A 90 19.58 3.42 -10.36
N TYR A 91 19.23 3.03 -9.14
CA TYR A 91 20.04 3.30 -7.96
C TYR A 91 21.39 2.58 -8.00
N GLY A 92 21.41 1.28 -8.33
CA GLY A 92 22.65 0.49 -8.43
C GLY A 92 23.61 1.00 -9.50
N SER A 93 23.09 1.48 -10.63
CA SER A 93 23.87 2.10 -11.72
C SER A 93 24.15 3.59 -11.52
N LYS A 94 23.72 4.18 -10.39
CA LYS A 94 23.83 5.63 -10.09
C LYS A 94 23.17 6.53 -11.14
N ASN A 95 22.14 6.04 -11.82
CA ASN A 95 21.34 6.82 -12.77
C ASN A 95 20.22 7.58 -12.04
N TRP A 96 20.58 8.69 -11.42
CA TRP A 96 19.68 9.55 -10.62
C TRP A 96 18.55 10.17 -11.45
N GLU A 97 18.81 10.46 -12.73
CA GLU A 97 17.82 10.98 -13.67
C GLU A 97 16.72 9.94 -13.92
N LEU A 98 17.09 8.71 -14.29
CA LEU A 98 16.12 7.63 -14.48
C LEU A 98 15.32 7.35 -13.20
N LEU A 99 15.99 7.38 -12.04
CA LEU A 99 15.36 7.15 -10.75
C LEU A 99 14.26 8.18 -10.45
N SER A 100 14.55 9.47 -10.66
CA SER A 100 13.58 10.57 -10.44
C SER A 100 12.48 10.61 -11.51
N LEU A 101 12.80 10.38 -12.79
CA LEU A 101 11.82 10.30 -13.87
C LEU A 101 10.83 9.15 -13.68
N SER A 102 11.32 8.00 -13.21
CA SER A 102 10.46 6.82 -13.00
C SER A 102 9.45 7.05 -11.88
N LEU A 103 9.85 7.75 -10.81
CA LEU A 103 8.94 8.19 -9.76
C LEU A 103 7.84 9.11 -10.30
N GLN A 104 8.21 10.15 -11.08
CA GLN A 104 7.24 11.08 -11.67
C GLN A 104 6.27 10.38 -12.63
N ARG A 105 6.78 9.48 -13.48
CA ARG A 105 5.98 8.66 -14.39
C ARG A 105 4.97 7.81 -13.62
N MET A 106 5.40 7.16 -12.54
CA MET A 106 4.51 6.34 -11.71
C MET A 106 3.43 7.19 -11.04
N ILE A 107 3.75 8.38 -10.53
CA ILE A 107 2.76 9.30 -9.96
C ILE A 107 1.68 9.64 -11.00
N ILE A 108 2.05 9.91 -12.26
CA ILE A 108 1.10 10.18 -13.34
C ILE A 108 0.25 8.94 -13.66
N ILE A 109 0.87 7.76 -13.76
CA ILE A 109 0.15 6.50 -13.99
C ILE A 109 -0.89 6.27 -12.88
N LEU A 110 -0.51 6.42 -11.62
CA LEU A 110 -1.42 6.27 -10.49
C LEU A 110 -2.53 7.33 -10.51
N PHE A 111 -2.19 8.60 -10.79
CA PHE A 111 -3.19 9.65 -10.91
C PHE A 111 -4.24 9.32 -11.98
N LEU A 112 -3.82 8.86 -13.16
CA LEU A 112 -4.74 8.40 -14.20
C LEU A 112 -5.58 7.20 -13.74
N ALA A 113 -5.01 6.27 -12.99
CA ALA A 113 -5.73 5.14 -12.42
C ALA A 113 -6.78 5.56 -11.38
N THR A 114 -6.56 6.65 -10.63
CA THR A 114 -7.55 7.14 -9.66
C THR A 114 -8.86 7.61 -10.29
N ILE A 115 -8.87 8.00 -11.57
CA ILE A 115 -10.07 8.50 -12.27
C ILE A 115 -11.15 7.41 -12.36
N PRO A 116 -10.91 6.25 -13.02
CA PRO A 116 -11.91 5.19 -13.06
C PRO A 116 -12.22 4.61 -11.67
N ILE A 117 -11.25 4.55 -10.76
CA ILE A 117 -11.49 4.09 -9.37
C ILE A 117 -12.45 5.05 -8.65
N SER A 118 -12.27 6.36 -8.79
CA SER A 118 -13.16 7.35 -8.16
C SER A 118 -14.57 7.28 -8.71
N LEU A 119 -14.74 7.10 -10.03
CA LEU A 119 -16.05 6.91 -10.66
C LEU A 119 -16.75 5.67 -10.09
N LEU A 120 -16.00 4.59 -9.89
CA LEU A 120 -16.53 3.37 -9.27
C LEU A 120 -16.94 3.60 -7.81
N TRP A 121 -16.11 4.30 -7.03
CA TRP A 121 -16.35 4.58 -5.60
C TRP A 121 -17.56 5.48 -5.36
N VAL A 122 -17.76 6.50 -6.21
CA VAL A 122 -18.95 7.37 -6.17
C VAL A 122 -20.23 6.58 -6.44
N ASN A 123 -20.15 5.48 -7.18
CA ASN A 123 -21.30 4.63 -7.51
C ASN A 123 -21.46 3.43 -6.56
N LEU A 124 -20.72 3.35 -5.45
CA LEU A 124 -20.77 2.20 -4.53
C LEU A 124 -22.22 1.88 -4.11
N ASP A 125 -23.00 2.89 -3.72
CA ASP A 125 -24.38 2.71 -3.25
C ASP A 125 -25.25 1.95 -4.27
N ASN A 126 -25.28 2.46 -5.51
CA ASN A 126 -26.03 1.85 -6.62
C ASN A 126 -25.56 0.43 -6.92
N ILE A 127 -24.23 0.20 -6.91
CA ILE A 127 -23.63 -1.11 -7.21
C ILE A 127 -24.03 -2.13 -6.15
N MET A 128 -23.91 -1.76 -4.87
CA MET A 128 -24.19 -2.68 -3.75
C MET A 128 -25.68 -2.99 -3.63
N VAL A 129 -26.56 -1.99 -3.80
CA VAL A 129 -28.01 -2.22 -3.85
C VAL A 129 -28.37 -3.13 -5.03
N PHE A 130 -27.75 -2.93 -6.21
CA PHE A 130 -27.94 -3.80 -7.37
C PHE A 130 -27.48 -5.25 -7.08
N MET A 131 -26.40 -5.42 -6.34
CA MET A 131 -25.91 -6.73 -5.88
C MET A 131 -26.77 -7.34 -4.76
N GLY A 132 -27.84 -6.68 -4.34
CA GLY A 132 -28.79 -7.19 -3.34
C GLY A 132 -28.34 -6.98 -1.89
N GLN A 133 -27.42 -6.05 -1.63
CA GLN A 133 -27.04 -5.69 -0.25
C GLN A 133 -28.16 -4.94 0.46
N ASP A 134 -28.16 -5.03 1.79
CA ASP A 134 -29.04 -4.24 2.65
C ASP A 134 -28.81 -2.73 2.45
N LYS A 135 -29.89 -1.96 2.41
CA LYS A 135 -29.83 -0.53 2.07
C LYS A 135 -29.14 0.30 3.15
N ASP A 136 -29.34 -0.02 4.42
CA ASP A 136 -28.76 0.75 5.53
C ASP A 136 -27.25 0.46 5.63
N ILE A 137 -26.85 -0.81 5.49
CA ILE A 137 -25.44 -1.21 5.39
C ILE A 137 -24.77 -0.53 4.20
N THR A 138 -25.45 -0.54 3.05
CA THR A 138 -24.95 0.06 1.81
C THR A 138 -24.77 1.57 1.94
N ALA A 139 -25.73 2.28 2.55
CA ALA A 139 -25.62 3.72 2.77
C ALA A 139 -24.45 4.08 3.70
N MET A 140 -24.20 3.28 4.75
CA MET A 140 -23.02 3.44 5.60
C MET A 140 -21.72 3.19 4.83
N ALA A 141 -21.68 2.14 4.01
CA ALA A 141 -20.52 1.81 3.18
C ALA A 141 -20.22 2.90 2.15
N ALA A 142 -21.26 3.41 1.46
CA ALA A 142 -21.14 4.48 0.48
C ALA A 142 -20.62 5.76 1.14
N THR A 143 -21.11 6.08 2.35
CA THR A 143 -20.61 7.22 3.12
C THR A 143 -19.12 7.06 3.45
N TYR A 144 -18.69 5.94 4.02
CA TYR A 144 -17.27 5.70 4.30
C TYR A 144 -16.41 5.81 3.03
N CYS A 145 -16.87 5.23 1.92
CA CYS A 145 -16.17 5.23 0.64
C CYS A 145 -16.00 6.64 0.07
N MET A 146 -17.07 7.46 0.10
CA MET A 146 -17.04 8.85 -0.35
C MET A 146 -16.02 9.68 0.42
N TYR A 147 -15.97 9.54 1.75
CA TYR A 147 -14.98 10.24 2.58
C TYR A 147 -13.56 9.66 2.44
N SER A 148 -13.40 8.49 1.81
CA SER A 148 -12.11 7.89 1.50
C SER A 148 -11.54 8.35 0.15
N LEU A 149 -12.33 9.02 -0.72
CA LEU A 149 -11.87 9.49 -2.04
C LEU A 149 -10.56 10.31 -2.00
N PRO A 150 -10.35 11.24 -1.06
CA PRO A 150 -9.08 11.99 -1.00
C PRO A 150 -7.87 11.10 -0.69
N ASP A 151 -8.08 9.90 -0.12
CA ASP A 151 -7.01 8.94 0.11
C ASP A 151 -6.46 8.40 -1.21
N LEU A 152 -7.26 8.31 -2.28
CA LEU A 152 -6.78 7.91 -3.61
C LEU A 152 -5.66 8.84 -4.08
N LEU A 153 -5.89 10.16 -3.99
CA LEU A 153 -4.91 11.18 -4.34
C LEU A 153 -3.66 11.07 -3.44
N THR A 154 -3.87 10.86 -2.14
CA THR A 154 -2.77 10.66 -1.19
C THR A 154 -1.91 9.46 -1.57
N ASN A 155 -2.53 8.35 -1.98
CA ASN A 155 -1.85 7.13 -2.40
C ASN A 155 -1.10 7.27 -3.73
N THR A 156 -1.51 8.20 -4.63
CA THR A 156 -0.74 8.49 -5.86
C THR A 156 0.69 8.94 -5.56
N LEU A 157 0.90 9.58 -4.40
CA LEU A 157 2.21 10.02 -3.94
C LEU A 157 2.84 8.99 -2.99
N LEU A 158 2.04 8.49 -2.05
CA LEU A 158 2.55 7.64 -0.96
C LEU A 158 3.15 6.33 -1.46
N GLN A 159 2.47 5.63 -2.37
CA GLN A 159 2.89 4.31 -2.80
C GLN A 159 4.18 4.35 -3.63
N PRO A 160 4.32 5.21 -4.66
CA PRO A 160 5.57 5.32 -5.40
C PRO A 160 6.72 5.84 -4.54
N LEU A 161 6.45 6.75 -3.60
CA LEU A 161 7.47 7.29 -2.70
C LEU A 161 8.02 6.22 -1.75
N ARG A 162 7.16 5.32 -1.24
CA ARG A 162 7.62 4.17 -0.44
C ARG A 162 8.55 3.27 -1.25
N VAL A 163 8.20 2.93 -2.48
CA VAL A 163 9.03 2.09 -3.36
C VAL A 163 10.35 2.80 -3.66
N TYR A 164 10.29 4.08 -4.05
CA TYR A 164 11.45 4.91 -4.35
C TYR A 164 12.45 4.97 -3.19
N LEU A 165 11.99 5.20 -1.97
CA LEU A 165 12.85 5.24 -0.78
C LEU A 165 13.39 3.85 -0.41
N ARG A 166 12.56 2.80 -0.52
CA ARG A 166 12.96 1.42 -0.25
C ARG A 166 14.04 0.93 -1.21
N SER A 167 13.92 1.18 -2.52
CA SER A 167 14.93 0.85 -3.53
C SER A 167 16.28 1.53 -3.29
N GLN A 168 16.29 2.65 -2.55
CA GLN A 168 17.51 3.37 -2.14
C GLN A 168 18.03 2.93 -0.76
N ARG A 169 17.45 1.87 -0.18
CA ARG A 169 17.76 1.35 1.17
C ARG A 169 17.41 2.33 2.30
N VAL A 170 16.49 3.27 2.07
CA VAL A 170 16.08 4.31 3.04
C VAL A 170 14.90 3.83 3.89
N THR A 171 15.04 2.68 4.54
CA THR A 171 13.92 2.01 5.22
C THR A 171 13.66 2.54 6.64
N LYS A 172 14.70 2.92 7.40
CA LYS A 172 14.54 3.47 8.76
C LYS A 172 13.76 4.79 8.79
N PRO A 173 14.06 5.79 7.94
CA PRO A 173 13.28 7.02 7.90
C PRO A 173 11.82 6.77 7.52
N MET A 174 11.55 5.84 6.61
CA MET A 174 10.19 5.45 6.26
C MET A 174 9.41 4.89 7.45
N MET A 175 10.06 4.04 8.26
CA MET A 175 9.49 3.51 9.50
C MET A 175 9.19 4.62 10.50
N TRP A 176 10.12 5.55 10.73
CA TRP A 176 9.92 6.66 11.66
C TRP A 176 8.80 7.61 11.21
N CYS A 177 8.74 7.95 9.91
CA CYS A 177 7.63 8.75 9.37
C CYS A 177 6.28 8.06 9.57
N SER A 178 6.23 6.75 9.32
CA SER A 178 5.02 5.94 9.53
C SER A 178 4.63 5.87 11.01
N LEU A 179 5.60 5.72 11.92
CA LEU A 179 5.36 5.72 13.36
C LEU A 179 4.74 7.02 13.82
N VAL A 180 5.34 8.16 13.45
CA VAL A 180 4.84 9.48 13.83
C VAL A 180 3.42 9.69 13.28
N ALA A 181 3.16 9.35 12.02
CA ALA A 181 1.83 9.47 11.43
C ALA A 181 0.78 8.59 12.17
N VAL A 182 1.11 7.33 12.44
CA VAL A 182 0.20 6.38 13.11
C VAL A 182 -0.03 6.74 14.59
N MET A 183 0.96 7.31 15.28
CA MET A 183 0.80 7.80 16.65
C MET A 183 -0.31 8.86 16.77
N PHE A 184 -0.51 9.69 15.74
CA PHE A 184 -1.60 10.66 15.70
C PHE A 184 -2.94 10.06 15.26
N HIS A 185 -2.98 8.84 14.73
CA HIS A 185 -4.20 8.24 14.20
C HIS A 185 -5.28 7.99 15.27
N LEU A 186 -4.89 7.52 16.46
CA LEU A 186 -5.83 7.32 17.57
C LEU A 186 -6.40 8.65 18.08
N PRO A 187 -5.60 9.67 18.39
CA PRO A 187 -6.11 11.00 18.70
C PRO A 187 -7.03 11.58 17.61
N LEU A 188 -6.66 11.42 16.33
CA LEU A 188 -7.47 11.88 15.20
C LEU A 188 -8.84 11.21 15.17
N ASN A 189 -8.90 9.87 15.31
CA ASN A 189 -10.18 9.17 15.39
C ASN A 189 -10.99 9.62 16.61
N TYR A 190 -10.36 9.75 17.78
CA TYR A 190 -11.05 10.20 18.98
C TYR A 190 -11.68 11.60 18.79
N VAL A 191 -10.94 12.56 18.25
CA VAL A 191 -11.43 13.91 18.01
C VAL A 191 -12.54 13.91 16.96
N LEU A 192 -12.30 13.33 15.78
CA LEU A 192 -13.26 13.38 14.67
C LEU A 192 -14.55 12.60 14.98
N VAL A 193 -14.43 11.45 15.63
CA VAL A 193 -15.57 10.56 15.90
C VAL A 193 -16.30 10.96 17.19
N MET A 194 -15.58 11.12 18.30
CA MET A 194 -16.20 11.29 19.63
C MET A 194 -16.48 12.75 19.97
N ILE A 195 -15.55 13.67 19.64
CA ILE A 195 -15.70 15.08 20.00
C ILE A 195 -16.53 15.81 18.95
N MET A 196 -16.21 15.62 17.67
CA MET A 196 -16.91 16.29 16.56
C MET A 196 -18.17 15.54 16.10
N GLY A 197 -18.40 14.33 16.59
CA GLY A 197 -19.61 13.56 16.29
C GLY A 197 -19.76 13.15 14.82
N LEU A 198 -18.65 13.05 14.06
CA LEU A 198 -18.71 12.80 12.61
C LEU A 198 -19.02 11.33 12.26
N GLY A 199 -19.11 10.42 13.23
CA GLY A 199 -19.43 9.01 13.00
C GLY A 199 -18.50 8.33 11.98
N VAL A 200 -19.10 7.58 11.04
CA VAL A 200 -18.40 6.84 9.97
C VAL A 200 -17.50 7.74 9.10
N PRO A 201 -17.96 8.92 8.61
CA PRO A 201 -17.09 9.91 7.98
C PRO A 201 -15.82 10.24 8.77
N GLY A 202 -15.93 10.38 10.09
CA GLY A 202 -14.80 10.69 10.97
C GLY A 202 -13.69 9.64 10.91
N VAL A 203 -14.05 8.35 10.85
CA VAL A 203 -13.09 7.24 10.74
C VAL A 203 -12.37 7.25 9.38
N ALA A 204 -13.13 7.46 8.30
CA ALA A 204 -12.56 7.56 6.96
C ALA A 204 -11.60 8.76 6.85
N MET A 205 -12.01 9.94 7.32
CA MET A 205 -11.19 11.15 7.35
C MET A 205 -9.92 10.99 8.20
N ALA A 206 -10.01 10.33 9.37
CA ALA A 206 -8.84 10.05 10.20
C ALA A 206 -7.79 9.23 9.43
N SER A 207 -8.24 8.28 8.61
CA SER A 207 -7.37 7.45 7.77
C SER A 207 -6.70 8.27 6.67
N VAL A 208 -7.47 9.10 5.95
CA VAL A 208 -6.97 10.03 4.93
C VAL A 208 -5.90 10.96 5.51
N VAL A 209 -6.20 11.64 6.63
CA VAL A 209 -5.29 12.59 7.28
C VAL A 209 -4.01 11.89 7.75
N THR A 210 -4.11 10.65 8.21
CA THR A 210 -2.95 9.87 8.64
C THR A 210 -2.02 9.54 7.47
N ASN A 211 -2.58 9.11 6.33
CA ASN A 211 -1.79 8.87 5.13
C ASN A 211 -1.19 10.17 4.57
N MET A 212 -1.95 11.27 4.62
CA MET A 212 -1.46 12.59 4.19
C MET A 212 -0.30 13.07 5.06
N ASN A 213 -0.40 12.92 6.39
CA ASN A 213 0.70 13.18 7.32
C ASN A 213 1.92 12.33 6.98
N MET A 214 1.72 11.06 6.64
CA MET A 214 2.80 10.16 6.24
C MET A 214 3.52 10.64 4.96
N VAL A 215 2.76 11.08 3.94
CA VAL A 215 3.31 11.70 2.72
C VAL A 215 4.13 12.94 3.07
N VAL A 216 3.57 13.86 3.86
CA VAL A 216 4.22 15.11 4.24
C VAL A 216 5.55 14.84 4.95
N LEU A 217 5.56 13.91 5.91
CA LEU A 217 6.77 13.52 6.64
C LEU A 217 7.83 12.91 5.72
N MET A 218 7.43 12.00 4.82
CA MET A 218 8.38 11.37 3.88
C MET A 218 8.94 12.36 2.86
N VAL A 219 8.10 13.23 2.29
CA VAL A 219 8.55 14.29 1.37
C VAL A 219 9.43 15.31 2.09
N GLY A 220 9.08 15.68 3.32
CA GLY A 220 9.89 16.55 4.18
C GLY A 220 11.28 15.95 4.44
N TYR A 221 11.34 14.66 4.79
CA TYR A 221 12.62 13.94 4.94
C TYR A 221 13.45 13.96 3.66
N VAL A 222 12.84 13.68 2.50
CA VAL A 222 13.50 13.72 1.19
C VAL A 222 14.11 15.09 0.92
N ARG A 223 13.37 16.17 1.21
CA ARG A 223 13.83 17.56 1.00
C ARG A 223 14.97 17.96 1.92
N VAL A 224 14.91 17.56 3.20
CA VAL A 224 15.92 17.97 4.22
C VAL A 224 17.19 17.13 4.15
N SER A 225 17.07 15.84 3.84
CA SER A 225 18.22 14.92 3.89
C SER A 225 19.26 15.19 2.80
N GLY A 226 18.93 15.93 1.73
CA GLY A 226 19.82 16.21 0.60
C GLY A 226 20.30 14.96 -0.16
N ARG A 227 19.87 13.76 0.26
CA ARG A 227 20.28 12.46 -0.30
C ARG A 227 19.55 12.11 -1.58
N CYS A 228 18.39 12.73 -1.80
CA CYS A 228 17.64 12.58 -3.02
C CYS A 228 17.77 13.86 -3.82
N GLU A 229 18.44 13.76 -4.96
CA GLU A 229 18.25 14.71 -6.05
C GLU A 229 16.86 14.48 -6.67
N MET A 230 15.79 14.73 -5.91
CA MET A 230 14.43 14.79 -6.47
C MET A 230 14.33 16.08 -7.29
N ARG A 231 14.99 16.06 -8.44
CA ARG A 231 15.00 17.14 -9.42
C ARG A 231 13.75 16.96 -10.28
N TRP A 232 12.78 17.85 -10.11
CA TRP A 232 11.67 17.95 -11.06
C TRP A 232 12.16 18.70 -12.31
N THR A 233 13.11 18.09 -13.04
CA THR A 233 13.84 18.74 -14.13
C THR A 233 13.23 18.51 -15.51
N ALA A 234 12.29 17.58 -15.65
CA ALA A 234 11.72 17.24 -16.96
C ALA A 234 10.40 18.00 -17.21
N GLY A 235 10.33 18.66 -18.37
CA GLY A 235 9.06 19.07 -18.96
C GLY A 235 8.21 17.86 -19.35
N ILE A 236 6.90 18.09 -19.58
CA ILE A 236 5.89 17.04 -19.83
C ILE A 236 6.35 15.99 -20.87
N GLY A 237 7.05 16.41 -21.93
CA GLY A 237 7.55 15.51 -22.98
C GLY A 237 8.59 14.46 -22.52
N GLY A 238 9.50 14.82 -21.61
CA GLY A 238 10.51 13.89 -21.07
C GLY A 238 9.92 12.85 -20.11
N VAL A 239 8.81 13.20 -19.45
CA VAL A 239 8.09 12.29 -18.57
C VAL A 239 7.32 11.26 -19.38
N CYS A 240 6.65 11.65 -20.48
CA CYS A 240 5.84 10.74 -21.30
C CYS A 240 6.63 9.64 -22.03
N GLY A 241 7.89 9.89 -22.43
CA GLY A 241 8.69 8.97 -23.25
C GLY A 241 9.03 7.60 -22.62
N GLY A 242 8.79 7.40 -21.32
CA GLY A 242 9.08 6.14 -20.61
C GLY A 242 7.88 5.52 -19.88
N VAL A 243 6.66 5.99 -20.14
CA VAL A 243 5.44 5.47 -19.48
C VAL A 243 5.11 4.05 -19.95
N VAL A 244 5.21 3.78 -21.26
CA VAL A 244 4.87 2.46 -21.82
C VAL A 244 5.79 1.35 -21.30
N PRO A 245 7.14 1.49 -21.30
CA PRO A 245 8.01 0.50 -20.69
C PRO A 245 7.71 0.26 -19.21
N LEU A 246 7.42 1.32 -18.45
CA LEU A 246 7.07 1.20 -17.04
C LEU A 246 5.75 0.47 -16.84
N LEU A 247 4.73 0.72 -17.68
CA LEU A 247 3.47 -0.01 -17.64
C LEU A 247 3.62 -1.51 -17.93
N ARG A 248 4.58 -1.91 -18.79
CA ARG A 248 4.86 -3.34 -19.05
C ARG A 248 5.36 -4.07 -17.81
N LEU A 249 5.96 -3.37 -16.84
CA LEU A 249 6.34 -3.91 -15.54
C LEU A 249 5.22 -3.75 -14.52
N ALA A 250 4.55 -2.60 -14.49
CA ALA A 250 3.51 -2.27 -13.52
C ALA A 250 2.24 -3.12 -13.67
N VAL A 251 1.81 -3.44 -14.90
CA VAL A 251 0.57 -4.21 -15.11
C VAL A 251 0.68 -5.65 -14.58
N PRO A 252 1.72 -6.44 -14.91
CA PRO A 252 1.88 -7.77 -14.32
C PRO A 252 1.98 -7.74 -12.79
N SER A 253 2.76 -6.81 -12.22
CA SER A 253 2.86 -6.64 -10.77
C SER A 253 1.52 -6.28 -10.14
N CYS A 254 0.75 -5.41 -10.79
CA CYS A 254 -0.59 -5.04 -10.36
C CYS A 254 -1.54 -6.23 -10.35
N LEU A 255 -1.54 -7.03 -11.41
CA LEU A 255 -2.37 -8.24 -11.48
C LEU A 255 -2.00 -9.23 -10.38
N GLY A 256 -0.71 -9.44 -10.12
CA GLY A 256 -0.25 -10.32 -9.04
C GLY A 256 -0.78 -9.89 -7.67
N ILE A 257 -0.59 -8.62 -7.31
CA ILE A 257 -1.05 -8.08 -6.01
C ILE A 257 -2.58 -8.04 -5.92
N CYS A 258 -3.27 -7.66 -7.00
CA CYS A 258 -4.74 -7.65 -7.01
C CYS A 258 -5.29 -9.06 -6.81
N LEU A 259 -4.79 -10.06 -7.54
CA LEU A 259 -5.25 -11.44 -7.40
C LEU A 259 -4.98 -11.99 -6.00
N GLU A 260 -3.84 -11.65 -5.39
CA GLU A 260 -3.53 -12.02 -4.01
C GLU A 260 -4.55 -11.41 -3.03
N TRP A 261 -4.86 -10.13 -3.16
CA TRP A 261 -5.78 -9.44 -2.26
C TRP A 261 -7.23 -9.90 -2.47
N TRP A 262 -7.65 -10.04 -3.72
CA TRP A 262 -8.99 -10.49 -4.08
C TRP A 262 -9.24 -11.92 -3.64
N TRP A 263 -8.22 -12.77 -3.65
CA TRP A 263 -8.30 -14.13 -3.13
C TRP A 263 -8.78 -14.17 -1.68
N TYR A 264 -8.25 -13.31 -0.80
CA TYR A 264 -8.67 -13.25 0.61
C TYR A 264 -10.15 -12.87 0.77
N GLU A 265 -10.64 -11.98 -0.07
CA GLU A 265 -12.04 -11.55 -0.08
C GLU A 265 -12.97 -12.66 -0.62
N ILE A 266 -12.54 -13.37 -1.68
CA ILE A 266 -13.27 -14.53 -2.21
C ILE A 266 -13.37 -15.64 -1.16
N VAL A 267 -12.28 -15.95 -0.45
CA VAL A 267 -12.29 -16.96 0.62
C VAL A 267 -13.23 -16.56 1.75
N THR A 268 -13.23 -15.29 2.14
CA THR A 268 -14.16 -14.77 3.17
C THR A 268 -15.62 -14.89 2.71
N LEU A 269 -15.91 -14.54 1.45
CA LEU A 269 -17.23 -14.70 0.87
C LEU A 269 -17.67 -16.18 0.80
N MET A 270 -16.78 -17.07 0.38
CA MET A 270 -17.04 -18.51 0.34
C MET A 270 -17.32 -19.09 1.73
N ALA A 271 -16.64 -18.61 2.77
CA ALA A 271 -16.93 -19.02 4.15
C ALA A 271 -18.37 -18.66 4.58
N GLY A 272 -18.95 -17.61 4.00
CA GLY A 272 -20.35 -17.22 4.19
C GLY A 272 -21.38 -18.18 3.62
N TYR A 273 -20.97 -19.14 2.78
CA TYR A 273 -21.86 -20.18 2.23
C TYR A 273 -21.77 -21.52 2.98
N LEU A 274 -20.95 -21.62 4.03
CA LEU A 274 -20.84 -22.82 4.86
C LEU A 274 -22.02 -22.96 5.81
N SER A 275 -22.24 -24.17 6.34
CA SER A 275 -23.42 -24.53 7.16
C SER A 275 -23.59 -23.67 8.43
N ASN A 276 -22.49 -23.14 8.98
CA ASN A 276 -22.51 -22.17 10.06
C ASN A 276 -21.73 -20.91 9.62
N PRO A 277 -22.36 -20.01 8.86
CA PRO A 277 -21.66 -18.93 8.17
C PRO A 277 -21.08 -17.91 9.15
N THR A 278 -21.78 -17.61 10.24
CA THR A 278 -21.29 -16.70 11.29
C THR A 278 -19.98 -17.19 11.90
N LEU A 279 -19.90 -18.48 12.26
CA LEU A 279 -18.68 -19.06 12.82
C LEU A 279 -17.57 -19.15 11.77
N ALA A 280 -17.91 -19.60 10.55
CA ALA A 280 -16.94 -19.80 9.49
C ALA A 280 -16.30 -18.50 9.01
N VAL A 281 -17.09 -17.45 8.81
CA VAL A 281 -16.60 -16.11 8.44
C VAL A 281 -15.74 -15.52 9.56
N ALA A 282 -16.16 -15.66 10.82
CA ALA A 282 -15.37 -15.18 11.96
C ALA A 282 -14.01 -15.91 12.04
N ALA A 283 -13.99 -17.23 11.93
CA ALA A 283 -12.77 -18.04 11.95
C ALA A 283 -11.86 -17.70 10.76
N THR A 284 -12.44 -17.53 9.57
CA THR A 284 -11.71 -17.14 8.35
C THR A 284 -11.11 -15.75 8.49
N GLY A 285 -11.85 -14.79 9.05
CA GLY A 285 -11.35 -13.45 9.34
C GLY A 285 -10.16 -13.47 10.31
N ILE A 286 -10.25 -14.23 11.41
CA ILE A 286 -9.12 -14.40 12.34
C ILE A 286 -7.91 -15.01 11.64
N LEU A 287 -8.12 -16.05 10.82
CA LEU A 287 -7.07 -16.74 10.09
C LEU A 287 -6.38 -15.82 9.08
N ILE A 288 -7.15 -15.04 8.31
CA ILE A 288 -6.63 -14.08 7.33
C ILE A 288 -5.82 -13.00 8.05
N GLN A 289 -6.37 -12.37 9.10
CA GLN A 289 -5.66 -11.32 9.84
C GLN A 289 -4.36 -11.82 10.47
N THR A 290 -4.37 -13.03 11.02
CA THR A 290 -3.17 -13.67 11.59
C THR A 290 -2.14 -13.95 10.49
N THR A 291 -2.60 -14.45 9.34
CA THR A 291 -1.74 -14.73 8.18
C THR A 291 -1.12 -13.44 7.64
N SER A 292 -1.91 -12.37 7.45
CA SER A 292 -1.42 -11.07 6.98
C SER A 292 -0.37 -10.49 7.93
N MET A 293 -0.58 -10.60 9.25
CA MET A 293 0.41 -10.15 10.25
C MET A 293 1.72 -10.92 10.13
N MET A 294 1.68 -12.26 10.01
CA MET A 294 2.87 -13.09 9.84
C MET A 294 3.57 -12.86 8.49
N TYR A 295 2.80 -12.63 7.42
CA TYR A 295 3.29 -12.42 6.07
C TYR A 295 4.09 -11.13 5.89
N THR A 296 3.95 -10.16 6.81
CA THR A 296 4.73 -8.91 6.78
C THR A 296 6.25 -9.14 6.78
N VAL A 297 6.74 -10.18 7.47
CA VAL A 297 8.17 -10.51 7.55
C VAL A 297 8.73 -11.06 6.23
N PRO A 298 8.18 -12.14 5.64
CA PRO A 298 8.65 -12.66 4.36
C PRO A 298 8.45 -11.64 3.23
N MET A 299 7.38 -10.85 3.24
CA MET A 299 7.19 -9.77 2.26
C MET A 299 8.29 -8.70 2.38
N ALA A 300 8.64 -8.29 3.61
CA ALA A 300 9.72 -7.34 3.83
C ALA A 300 11.06 -7.89 3.33
N LEU A 301 11.36 -9.17 3.59
CA LEU A 301 12.56 -9.84 3.11
C LEU A 301 12.58 -9.93 1.57
N ALA A 302 11.46 -10.34 0.95
CA ALA A 302 11.34 -10.41 -0.51
C ALA A 302 11.59 -9.05 -1.18
N GLY A 303 11.00 -7.98 -0.64
CA GLY A 303 11.25 -6.62 -1.11
C GLY A 303 12.71 -6.18 -0.91
N CYS A 304 13.36 -6.56 0.20
CA CYS A 304 14.77 -6.26 0.43
C CYS A 304 15.70 -6.99 -0.54
N VAL A 305 15.39 -8.25 -0.87
CA VAL A 305 16.14 -9.02 -1.86
C VAL A 305 15.94 -8.42 -3.26
N SER A 306 14.72 -8.03 -3.63
CA SER A 306 14.44 -7.37 -4.92
C SER A 306 15.06 -5.97 -5.05
N ALA A 307 15.38 -5.32 -3.93
CA ALA A 307 16.00 -4.00 -3.90
C ALA A 307 17.53 -4.02 -4.02
N ARG A 308 18.15 -5.21 -3.99
CA ARG A 308 19.60 -5.40 -4.07
C ARG A 308 19.98 -6.03 -5.40
#